data_AF-A0A3D3DS99-F1
#
_entry.id   AF-A0A3D3DS99-F1
#
_cell.length_a   1.000
_cell.length_b   1.000
_cell.length_c   1.000
_cell.angle_alpha   90.00
_cell.angle_beta   90.00
_cell.angle_gamma   90.00
#
_symmetry.space_group_name_H-M   'P 1'
#
loop_
_entity.id
_entity.type
_entity.pdbx_description
1 polymer ?
#
loop_
_entity_poly.entity_id
_entity_poly.type
_entity_poly.pdbx_seq_one_letter_code
_entity_poly.pdbx_strand_id
1 'polypeptide(L)'
;MMDKKVFSKSEFTDAAKKDFILVKIDIPNKDKTLKKKNSKVMKKYSVRGVPTVLLFGDDGSEFTRFTASRYPSVEQFLAHLKGALEKKDMD
;
A
#
# COMPACT_ATOMS: atom_id res chain seq x y z
N MET A 1 -14.60 -2.13 -0.10
CA MET A 1 -15.34 -1.15 0.74
C MET A 1 -14.43 -0.37 1.69
N MET A 2 -13.27 -0.90 2.10
CA MET A 2 -12.25 -0.15 2.85
C MET A 2 -11.47 0.85 1.99
N ASP A 3 -11.30 0.57 0.71
CA ASP A 3 -10.52 1.40 -0.21
C ASP A 3 -11.11 2.81 -0.36
N LYS A 4 -12.44 2.88 -0.39
CA LYS A 4 -13.19 4.14 -0.39
C LYS A 4 -13.22 4.85 0.96
N LYS A 5 -12.90 4.17 2.07
CA LYS A 5 -12.98 4.77 3.41
C LYS A 5 -11.64 5.32 3.88
N VAL A 6 -10.54 4.67 3.52
CA VAL A 6 -9.18 5.06 3.97
C VAL A 6 -8.45 5.78 2.84
N PHE A 7 -8.25 5.13 1.69
CA PHE A 7 -7.50 5.71 0.57
C PHE A 7 -8.22 6.88 -0.12
N SER A 8 -9.55 6.97 0.01
CA SER A 8 -10.34 8.03 -0.63
C SER A 8 -10.53 9.28 0.23
N LYS A 9 -10.01 9.31 1.48
CA LYS A 9 -9.99 10.55 2.26
C LYS A 9 -8.85 11.44 1.74
N SER A 10 -9.18 12.71 1.51
CA SER A 10 -8.17 13.72 1.17
C SER A 10 -7.10 13.85 2.25
N GLU A 11 -7.47 13.69 3.53
CA GLU A 11 -6.53 13.74 4.66
C GLU A 11 -5.46 12.65 4.57
N PHE A 12 -5.84 11.42 4.23
CA PHE A 12 -4.88 10.34 3.98
C PHE A 12 -4.00 10.66 2.77
N THR A 13 -4.62 11.13 1.69
CA THR A 13 -3.91 11.38 0.43
C THR A 13 -2.93 12.53 0.56
N ASP A 14 -3.28 13.62 1.26
CA ASP A 14 -2.40 14.77 1.49
C ASP A 14 -1.24 14.40 2.40
N ALA A 15 -1.52 13.74 3.53
CA ALA A 15 -0.50 13.31 4.47
C ALA A 15 0.44 12.28 3.83
N ALA A 16 -0.09 11.26 3.16
CA ALA A 16 0.75 10.24 2.55
C ALA A 16 1.52 10.77 1.34
N LYS A 17 1.00 11.74 0.56
CA LYS A 17 1.76 12.34 -0.56
C LYS A 17 2.92 13.22 -0.14
N LYS A 18 2.92 13.74 1.10
CA LYS A 18 4.05 14.52 1.63
C LYS A 18 5.31 13.68 1.79
N ASP A 19 5.15 12.49 2.38
CA ASP A 19 6.27 11.63 2.74
C ASP A 19 6.43 10.39 1.83
N PHE A 20 5.37 10.01 1.09
CA PHE A 20 5.34 8.78 0.29
C PHE A 20 4.82 8.98 -1.14
N ILE A 21 5.29 8.13 -2.04
CA ILE A 21 4.76 8.04 -3.40
C ILE A 21 3.63 7.00 -3.42
N LEU A 22 2.39 7.46 -3.50
CA LEU A 22 1.21 6.60 -3.55
C LEU A 22 1.07 5.93 -4.93
N VAL A 23 1.29 4.62 -4.98
CA VAL A 23 1.06 3.80 -6.19
C VAL A 23 -0.12 2.86 -5.94
N LYS A 24 -1.20 3.03 -6.71
CA LYS A 24 -2.39 2.16 -6.64
C LYS A 24 -2.38 1.16 -7.79
N ILE A 25 -2.30 -0.13 -7.46
CA ILE A 25 -2.41 -1.23 -8.42
C ILE A 25 -3.74 -1.95 -8.18
N ASP A 26 -4.73 -1.66 -9.03
CA ASP A 26 -6.04 -2.32 -8.96
C ASP A 26 -6.01 -3.64 -9.73
N ILE A 27 -6.54 -4.73 -9.14
CA ILE A 27 -6.64 -6.03 -9.81
C ILE A 27 -8.12 -6.34 -10.03
N PRO A 28 -8.72 -5.84 -11.12
CA PRO A 28 -10.12 -6.11 -11.40
C PRO A 28 -10.32 -7.58 -11.72
N ASN A 29 -11.26 -8.24 -11.02
CA ASN A 29 -11.61 -9.64 -11.33
C ASN A 29 -12.32 -9.78 -12.69
N LYS A 30 -12.98 -8.73 -13.15
CA LYS A 30 -13.68 -8.69 -14.45
C LYS A 30 -12.72 -8.66 -15.64
N ASP A 31 -11.54 -8.09 -15.46
CA ASP A 31 -10.62 -7.77 -16.56
C ASP A 31 -9.42 -8.73 -16.58
N LYS A 32 -9.50 -9.76 -17.44
CA LYS A 32 -8.48 -10.83 -17.49
C LYS A 32 -7.10 -10.31 -17.90
N THR A 33 -7.04 -9.27 -18.74
CA THR A 33 -5.78 -8.70 -19.24
C THR A 33 -5.04 -7.96 -18.13
N LEU A 34 -5.74 -7.07 -17.41
CA LEU A 34 -5.19 -6.38 -16.24
C LEU A 34 -4.87 -7.36 -15.11
N LYS A 35 -5.73 -8.35 -14.86
CA LYS A 35 -5.45 -9.41 -13.88
C LYS A 35 -4.15 -10.15 -14.20
N LYS A 36 -3.90 -10.50 -15.46
CA LYS A 36 -2.67 -11.22 -15.86
C LYS A 36 -1.42 -10.35 -15.74
N LYS A 37 -1.48 -9.06 -16.13
CA LYS A 37 -0.39 -8.10 -15.93
C LYS A 37 -0.10 -7.88 -14.45
N ASN A 38 -1.13 -7.63 -13.65
CA ASN A 38 -0.98 -7.28 -12.24
C ASN A 38 -0.69 -8.53 -11.38
N SER A 39 -1.08 -9.72 -11.84
CA SER A 39 -0.68 -10.99 -11.22
C SER A 39 0.81 -11.27 -11.33
N LYS A 40 1.49 -10.79 -12.38
CA LYS A 40 2.96 -10.84 -12.42
C LYS A 40 3.58 -10.02 -11.28
N VAL A 41 3.02 -8.84 -11.00
CA VAL A 41 3.45 -7.98 -9.88
C VAL A 41 3.18 -8.68 -8.55
N MET A 42 1.98 -9.23 -8.35
CA MET A 42 1.66 -10.00 -7.15
C MET A 42 2.61 -11.18 -6.95
N LYS A 43 2.93 -11.94 -8.02
CA LYS A 43 3.91 -13.02 -7.94
C LYS A 43 5.32 -12.50 -7.64
N LYS A 44 5.74 -11.40 -8.27
CA LYS A 44 7.05 -10.80 -8.06
C LYS A 44 7.27 -10.43 -6.59
N TYR A 45 6.24 -9.92 -5.92
CA TYR A 45 6.29 -9.53 -4.51
C TYR A 45 5.70 -10.60 -3.55
N SER A 46 5.38 -11.80 -4.03
CA SER A 46 4.73 -12.87 -3.25
C SER A 46 3.48 -12.43 -2.47
N VAL A 47 2.67 -11.56 -3.08
CA VAL A 47 1.37 -11.13 -2.54
C VAL A 47 0.37 -12.27 -2.67
N ARG A 48 -0.01 -12.88 -1.53
CA ARG A 48 -0.98 -14.01 -1.48
C ARG A 48 -2.44 -13.57 -1.46
N GLY A 49 -2.73 -12.31 -1.20
CA GLY A 49 -4.10 -11.78 -1.11
C GLY A 49 -4.14 -10.27 -1.21
N VAL A 50 -5.32 -9.71 -1.45
CA VAL A 50 -5.55 -8.25 -1.46
C VAL A 50 -6.63 -7.91 -0.43
N PRO A 51 -6.64 -6.69 0.14
CA PRO A 51 -5.71 -5.58 -0.09
C PRO A 51 -4.41 -5.70 0.72
N THR A 52 -3.27 -5.78 0.03
CA THR A 52 -1.92 -5.77 0.61
C THR A 52 -1.19 -4.51 0.18
N VAL A 53 -0.46 -3.92 1.12
CA VAL A 53 0.34 -2.71 0.94
C VAL A 53 1.80 -3.10 1.11
N LEU A 54 2.63 -2.64 0.19
CA LEU A 54 4.07 -2.83 0.17
C LEU A 54 4.68 -1.43 0.27
N LEU A 55 5.61 -1.25 1.20
CA LEU A 55 6.37 -0.01 1.31
C LEU A 55 7.80 -0.25 0.84
N PHE A 56 8.23 0.66 -0.03
CA PHE A 56 9.57 0.67 -0.61
C PHE A 56 10.30 1.91 -0.14
N GLY A 57 11.57 1.75 0.17
CA GLY A 57 12.45 2.87 0.45
C GLY A 57 12.85 3.61 -0.83
N ASP A 58 13.55 4.73 -0.65
CA ASP A 58 14.19 5.51 -1.72
C ASP A 58 15.16 4.67 -2.57
N ASP A 59 15.87 3.73 -1.96
CA ASP A 59 16.74 2.75 -2.63
C ASP A 59 15.97 1.71 -3.47
N GLY A 60 14.64 1.66 -3.36
CA GLY A 60 13.79 0.66 -4.02
C GLY A 60 13.70 -0.68 -3.27
N SER A 61 14.36 -0.79 -2.13
CA SER A 61 14.28 -1.93 -1.22
C SER A 61 12.96 -1.96 -0.46
N GLU A 62 12.29 -3.12 -0.45
CA GLU A 62 11.05 -3.33 0.31
C GLU A 62 11.39 -3.47 1.80
N PHE A 63 11.02 -2.49 2.63
CA PHE A 63 11.32 -2.52 4.06
C PHE A 63 10.13 -2.99 4.90
N THR A 64 8.89 -2.87 4.40
CA THR A 64 7.73 -3.43 5.09
C THR A 64 6.61 -3.82 4.15
N ARG A 65 5.83 -4.82 4.58
CA ARG A 65 4.62 -5.28 3.92
C ARG A 65 3.54 -5.57 4.95
N PHE A 66 2.30 -5.16 4.68
CA PHE A 66 1.18 -5.40 5.58
C PHE A 66 -0.15 -5.45 4.85
N THR A 67 -1.15 -6.05 5.49
CA THR A 67 -2.50 -6.15 4.95
C THR A 67 -3.29 -4.89 5.33
N ALA A 68 -3.76 -4.12 4.34
CA ALA A 68 -4.50 -2.89 4.60
C ALA A 68 -5.78 -3.13 5.41
N SER A 69 -6.40 -4.31 5.28
CA SER A 69 -7.58 -4.69 6.07
C SER A 69 -7.35 -4.71 7.58
N ARG A 70 -6.09 -4.75 8.07
CA ARG A 70 -5.79 -4.61 9.51
C ARG A 70 -6.00 -3.19 10.03
N TYR A 71 -5.99 -2.19 9.15
CA TYR A 71 -6.08 -0.78 9.51
C TYR A 71 -7.32 -0.16 8.84
N PRO A 72 -8.51 -0.33 9.43
CA PRO A 72 -9.77 0.16 8.84
C PRO A 72 -9.91 1.68 8.83
N SER A 73 -9.02 2.41 9.51
CA SER A 73 -9.09 3.87 9.72
C SER A 73 -7.83 4.58 9.21
N VAL A 74 -8.01 5.80 8.70
CA VAL A 74 -6.93 6.68 8.18
C VAL A 74 -5.85 6.93 9.21
N GLU A 75 -6.23 7.29 10.45
CA GLU A 75 -5.27 7.58 11.51
C GLU A 75 -4.38 6.39 11.85
N GLN A 76 -4.98 5.20 12.00
CA GLN A 76 -4.25 3.96 12.28
C GLN A 76 -3.30 3.59 11.13
N PHE A 77 -3.74 3.80 9.89
CA PHE A 77 -2.92 3.55 8.71
C PHE A 77 -1.75 4.54 8.64
N LEU A 78 -2.00 5.84 8.81
CA LEU A 78 -0.96 6.88 8.80
C LEU A 78 0.04 6.69 9.95
N ALA A 79 -0.42 6.39 11.15
CA ALA A 79 0.44 6.09 12.29
C ALA A 79 1.34 4.89 11.99
N HIS A 80 0.79 3.84 11.35
CA HIS A 80 1.57 2.68 10.96
C HIS A 80 2.58 3.00 9.85
N LEU A 81 2.18 3.77 8.83
CA LEU A 81 3.09 4.25 7.79
C LEU A 81 4.25 5.05 8.37
N LYS A 82 3.95 6.01 9.26
CA LYS A 82 4.95 6.86 9.89
C LYS A 82 5.90 6.05 10.76
N GLY A 83 5.39 5.16 11.61
CA GLY A 83 6.23 4.27 12.41
C GLY A 83 7.08 3.31 11.56
N ALA A 84 6.59 2.90 10.39
CA ALA A 84 7.38 2.12 9.44
C ALA A 84 8.49 2.96 8.79
N LEU A 85 8.21 4.22 8.44
CA LEU A 85 9.20 5.17 7.92
C LEU A 85 10.29 5.46 8.96
N GLU A 86 9.90 5.75 10.20
CA GLU A 86 10.84 5.97 11.32
C GLU A 86 11.72 4.75 11.55
N LYS A 87 11.16 3.53 11.47
CA LYS A 87 11.95 2.29 11.55
C LYS A 87 12.96 2.13 10.42
N LYS A 88 12.68 2.68 9.23
CA LYS A 88 13.60 2.65 8.09
C LYS A 88 14.71 3.69 8.23
N ASP A 89 14.42 4.88 8.77
CA ASP A 89 15.42 5.94 8.95
C ASP A 89 16.47 5.61 10.03
N MET A 90 16.12 4.69 10.93
CA MET A 90 17.01 4.19 11.99
C MET A 90 17.95 3.04 11.56
N ASP A 91 17.85 2.53 10.32
CA ASP A 91 18.70 1.46 9.77
C ASP A 91 19.77 2.02 8.81
#